data_AF-A0A7J9LXK3-F1
#
_entry.id   AF-A0A7J9LXK3-F1
#
_cell.length_a   1.000
_cell.length_b   1.000
_cell.length_c   1.000
_cell.angle_alpha   90.00
_cell.angle_beta   90.00
_cell.angle_gamma   90.00
#
_symmetry.space_group_name_H-M   'P 1'
#
loop_
_entity.id
_entity.type
_entity.pdbx_description
1 polymer ?
#
loop_
_entity_poly.entity_id
_entity_poly.type
_entity_poly.pdbx_seq_one_letter_code
_entity_poly.pdbx_strand_id
1 'polypeptide(L)'
;MEISLLKALLGNISSFLNLSSFENINSEPVQKFYQRAEEILKLLKPILSAVIDSEITSDKVLGNAFEGLSLSIEELREQFESWQPLLSKVYFVSY
;
A
#
# COMPACT_ATOMS: atom_id res chain seq x y z
N MET A 1 10.99 -18.88 6.53
CA MET A 1 10.86 -17.46 6.89
C MET A 1 10.28 -16.65 5.73
N GLU A 2 10.62 -16.97 4.48
CA GLU A 2 10.20 -16.23 3.26
C GLU A 2 8.71 -16.33 2.89
N ILE A 3 8.07 -17.50 3.05
CA ILE A 3 6.61 -17.64 2.85
C ILE A 3 5.82 -16.75 3.84
N SER A 4 6.32 -16.57 5.06
CA SER A 4 5.68 -15.69 6.05
C SER A 4 5.78 -14.22 5.64
N LEU A 5 6.90 -13.80 5.06
CA LEU A 5 7.10 -12.45 4.53
C LEU A 5 6.17 -12.16 3.36
N LEU A 6 6.03 -13.10 2.43
CA LEU A 6 5.16 -12.93 1.26
C LEU A 6 3.67 -12.89 1.66
N LYS A 7 3.27 -13.67 2.67
CA LYS A 7 1.92 -13.58 3.27
C LYS A 7 1.69 -12.25 3.97
N ALA A 8 2.67 -11.74 4.71
CA ALA A 8 2.59 -10.42 5.35
C ALA A 8 2.45 -9.30 4.31
N LEU A 9 3.25 -9.35 3.23
CA LEU A 9 3.18 -8.43 2.10
C LEU A 9 1.78 -8.42 1.45
N LEU A 10 1.20 -9.60 1.16
CA LEU A 10 -0.18 -9.68 0.65
C LEU A 10 -1.22 -9.11 1.63
N GLY A 11 -1.00 -9.29 2.93
CA GLY A 11 -1.80 -8.69 3.98
C GLY A 11 -1.74 -7.17 3.94
N ASN A 12 -0.54 -6.60 3.88
CA ASN A 12 -0.30 -5.16 3.81
C ASN A 12 -0.91 -4.55 2.53
N ILE A 13 -0.72 -5.20 1.37
CA ILE A 13 -1.37 -4.80 0.11
C ILE A 13 -2.89 -4.79 0.27
N SER A 14 -3.47 -5.84 0.84
CA SER A 14 -4.92 -5.91 1.05
C SER A 14 -5.42 -4.80 1.98
N SER A 15 -4.68 -4.53 3.06
CA SER A 15 -4.98 -3.41 3.97
C SER A 15 -4.94 -2.08 3.23
N PHE A 16 -3.92 -1.83 2.40
CA PHE A 16 -3.79 -0.60 1.62
C PHE A 16 -4.94 -0.41 0.62
N LEU A 17 -5.29 -1.46 -0.12
CA LEU A 17 -6.38 -1.41 -1.10
C LEU A 17 -7.74 -1.14 -0.46
N ASN A 18 -7.91 -1.50 0.81
CA ASN A 18 -9.14 -1.21 1.57
C ASN A 18 -9.22 0.26 2.05
N LEU A 19 -8.12 1.02 1.96
CA LEU A 19 -8.12 2.46 2.25
C LEU A 19 -8.91 3.27 1.20
N SER A 20 -9.25 2.69 0.05
CA SER A 20 -10.00 3.38 -1.02
C SER A 20 -11.45 3.68 -0.61
N SER A 21 -11.95 3.02 0.45
CA SER A 21 -13.25 3.32 1.06
C SER A 21 -13.26 4.65 1.83
N PHE A 22 -12.11 5.29 2.03
CA PHE A 22 -12.03 6.60 2.66
C PHE A 22 -12.50 7.68 1.67
N GLU A 23 -13.80 7.95 1.68
CA GLU A 23 -14.48 9.10 1.03
C GLU A 23 -13.89 10.49 1.44
N ASN A 24 -12.84 10.52 2.25
CA ASN A 24 -12.33 11.72 2.91
C ASN A 24 -10.99 12.23 2.33
N ILE A 25 -10.49 11.66 1.23
CA ILE A 25 -9.34 12.22 0.49
C ILE A 25 -9.85 13.37 -0.38
N ASN A 26 -10.15 14.51 0.25
CA ASN A 26 -10.79 15.66 -0.38
C ASN A 26 -9.85 16.51 -1.24
N SER A 27 -8.57 16.11 -1.41
CA SER A 27 -7.62 16.83 -2.27
C SER A 27 -7.29 16.01 -3.52
N GLU A 28 -7.58 16.62 -4.68
CA GLU A 28 -7.37 16.03 -6.01
C GLU A 28 -5.95 15.45 -6.23
N PRO A 29 -4.85 16.05 -5.72
CA PRO A 29 -3.51 15.48 -5.89
C PRO A 29 -3.31 14.19 -5.10
N VAL A 30 -3.71 14.17 -3.82
CA VAL A 30 -3.54 12.99 -2.96
C VAL A 30 -4.37 11.82 -3.48
N GLN A 31 -5.57 12.09 -3.97
CA GLN A 31 -6.43 11.07 -4.58
C GLN A 31 -5.79 10.46 -5.83
N LYS A 32 -5.20 11.28 -6.71
CA LYS A 32 -4.50 10.79 -7.91
C LYS A 32 -3.28 9.92 -7.56
N PHE A 33 -2.50 10.32 -6.54
CA PHE A 33 -1.37 9.50 -6.08
C PHE A 33 -1.84 8.18 -5.46
N TYR A 34 -2.90 8.23 -4.66
CA TYR A 34 -3.50 7.03 -4.07
C TYR A 34 -4.02 6.08 -5.16
N GLN A 35 -4.82 6.57 -6.11
CA GLN A 35 -5.35 5.78 -7.23
C GLN A 35 -4.23 5.11 -8.03
N ARG A 36 -3.16 5.84 -8.35
CA ARG A 36 -2.04 5.28 -9.08
C ARG A 36 -1.33 4.16 -8.32
N ALA A 37 -1.14 4.33 -7.00
CA ALA A 37 -0.59 3.27 -6.16
C ALA A 37 -1.53 2.07 -6.09
N GLU A 38 -2.84 2.32 -5.95
CA GLU A 38 -3.87 1.30 -5.91
C GLU A 38 -3.89 0.45 -7.20
N GLU A 39 -3.83 1.08 -8.38
CA GLU A 39 -3.75 0.41 -9.68
C GLU A 39 -2.54 -0.52 -9.79
N ILE A 40 -1.36 -0.03 -9.39
CA ILE A 40 -0.13 -0.83 -9.40
C ILE A 40 -0.25 -2.03 -8.46
N LEU A 41 -0.74 -1.80 -7.24
CA LEU A 41 -0.87 -2.87 -6.23
C LEU A 41 -1.95 -3.89 -6.60
N LYS A 42 -3.02 -3.48 -7.29
CA LYS A 42 -4.03 -4.39 -7.87
C LYS A 42 -3.43 -5.35 -8.89
N LEU A 43 -2.51 -4.88 -9.73
CA LEU A 43 -1.80 -5.72 -10.70
C LEU A 43 -0.76 -6.62 -10.03
N LEU A 44 -0.09 -6.11 -9.00
CA LEU A 44 0.98 -6.83 -8.31
C LEU A 44 0.47 -7.96 -7.42
N LYS A 45 -0.68 -7.77 -6.76
CA LYS A 45 -1.27 -8.74 -5.84
C LYS A 45 -1.43 -10.16 -6.43
N PRO A 46 -2.06 -10.38 -7.60
CA PRO A 46 -2.22 -11.73 -8.16
C PRO A 46 -0.88 -12.37 -8.58
N ILE A 47 0.11 -11.57 -8.99
CA ILE A 47 1.46 -12.06 -9.30
C ILE A 47 2.10 -12.64 -8.03
N LEU A 48 2.04 -11.88 -6.93
CA LEU A 48 2.57 -12.33 -5.64
C LEU A 48 1.81 -13.55 -5.09
N SER A 49 0.49 -13.63 -5.29
CA SER A 49 -0.30 -14.81 -4.94
C SER A 49 0.15 -16.06 -5.71
N ALA A 50 0.38 -15.94 -7.03
CA ALA A 50 0.89 -17.05 -7.83
C ALA A 50 2.31 -17.48 -7.42
N VAL A 51 3.12 -16.55 -6.92
CA VAL A 51 4.45 -16.87 -6.38
C VAL A 51 4.35 -17.65 -5.06
N ILE A 52 3.39 -17.34 -4.17
CA ILE A 52 3.17 -18.11 -2.93
C ILE A 52 2.84 -19.57 -3.23
N ASP A 53 2.01 -19.80 -4.25
CA ASP A 53 1.57 -21.14 -4.65
C ASP A 53 2.68 -21.91 -5.40
N SER A 54 3.84 -21.29 -5.60
CA SER A 54 5.00 -21.84 -6.27
C SER A 54 6.17 -22.09 -5.29
N GLU A 55 7.00 -23.11 -5.57
CA GLU A 55 8.25 -23.38 -4.84
C GLU A 55 9.32 -22.27 -5.01
N ILE A 56 9.04 -21.22 -5.80
CA ILE A 56 9.89 -20.04 -6.01
C ILE A 56 10.13 -19.24 -4.71
N THR A 57 9.34 -19.49 -3.66
CA THR A 57 9.39 -18.82 -2.35
C THR A 57 10.64 -19.12 -1.48
N SER A 58 11.62 -19.87 -1.98
CA SER A 58 12.89 -20.14 -1.29
C SER A 58 14.09 -19.34 -1.84
N ASP A 59 13.86 -18.47 -2.82
CA ASP A 59 14.90 -17.60 -3.36
C ASP A 59 15.15 -16.41 -2.42
N LYS A 60 16.34 -16.40 -1.80
CA LYS A 60 16.77 -15.32 -0.89
C LYS A 60 16.77 -13.92 -1.51
N VAL A 61 17.04 -13.81 -2.81
CA VAL A 61 17.03 -12.50 -3.51
C VAL A 61 15.59 -12.01 -3.61
N LEU A 62 14.65 -12.90 -3.93
CA LEU A 62 13.22 -12.58 -3.91
C LEU A 62 12.72 -12.29 -2.48
N GLY A 63 13.15 -13.05 -1.48
CA GLY A 63 12.82 -12.82 -0.08
C GLY A 63 13.16 -11.40 0.39
N ASN A 64 14.38 -10.94 0.11
CA ASN A 64 14.80 -9.57 0.45
C ASN A 64 14.03 -8.51 -0.35
N ALA A 65 13.73 -8.77 -1.63
CA ALA A 65 12.93 -7.86 -2.44
C ALA A 65 11.49 -7.72 -1.92
N PHE A 66 10.88 -8.82 -1.46
CA PHE A 66 9.55 -8.81 -0.86
C PHE A 66 9.53 -8.09 0.49
N GLU A 67 10.56 -8.25 1.31
CA GLU A 67 10.70 -7.49 2.56
C GLU A 67 10.80 -5.99 2.30
N GLY A 68 11.68 -5.56 1.38
CA GLY A 68 11.81 -4.16 1.00
C GLY A 68 10.51 -3.57 0.45
N LEU A 69 9.81 -4.32 -0.42
CA LEU A 69 8.50 -3.92 -0.92
C LEU A 69 7.46 -3.81 0.19
N SER A 70 7.46 -4.72 1.16
CA SER A 70 6.54 -4.70 2.30
C SER A 70 6.74 -3.46 3.17
N LEU A 71 8.00 -3.05 3.39
CA LEU A 71 8.34 -1.82 4.10
C LEU A 71 7.87 -0.59 3.33
N SER A 72 8.14 -0.51 2.02
CA SER A 72 7.70 0.62 1.20
C SER A 72 6.17 0.77 1.16
N ILE A 73 5.42 -0.33 1.19
CA ILE A 73 3.94 -0.28 1.23
C ILE A 73 3.44 0.19 2.60
N GLU A 74 4.10 -0.22 3.68
CA GLU A 74 3.78 0.26 5.03
C GLU A 74 4.05 1.77 5.15
N GLU A 75 5.23 2.24 4.72
CA GLU A 75 5.57 3.66 4.68
C GLU A 75 4.56 4.44 3.83
N LEU A 76 4.19 3.91 2.66
CA LEU A 76 3.19 4.52 1.80
C LEU A 76 1.84 4.67 2.51
N ARG A 77 1.39 3.63 3.24
CA ARG A 77 0.17 3.68 4.04
C ARG A 77 0.24 4.77 5.10
N GLU A 78 1.31 4.79 5.89
CA GLU A 78 1.50 5.79 6.95
C GLU A 78 1.49 7.22 6.38
N GLN A 79 2.09 7.44 5.21
CA GLN A 79 2.05 8.75 4.53
C GLN A 79 0.62 9.16 4.18
N PHE A 80 -0.18 8.28 3.58
CA PHE A 80 -1.58 8.61 3.26
C PHE A 80 -2.44 8.83 4.50
N GLU A 81 -2.23 8.03 5.55
CA GLU A 81 -2.90 8.22 6.85
C GLU A 81 -2.49 9.55 7.51
N SER A 82 -1.23 9.96 7.39
CA SER A 82 -0.74 11.26 7.91
C SER A 82 -1.30 12.47 7.14
N TRP A 83 -1.70 12.29 5.88
CA TRP A 83 -2.30 13.34 5.06
C TRP A 83 -3.77 13.58 5.40
N GLN A 84 -4.47 12.63 6.02
CA GLN A 84 -5.85 12.80 6.51
C GLN A 84 -6.00 13.95 7.54
N PRO A 85 -5.18 14.07 8.60
CA PRO A 85 -5.33 15.15 9.60
C PRO A 85 -4.87 16.54 9.13
N LEU A 86 -3.97 16.64 8.15
CA LEU A 86 -3.52 17.95 7.62
C LEU A 86 -4.61 18.69 6.84
N LEU A 87 -5.64 17.98 6.37
CA LEU A 87 -6.79 18.55 5.67
C LEU A 87 -7.86 19.13 6.63
N SER A 88 -7.85 18.81 7.93
CA SER A 88 -8.88 19.30 8.88
C SER A 88 -8.65 20.72 9.42
N LYS A 89 -7.57 21.40 9.01
CA LYS A 89 -7.19 22.75 9.50
C LYS A 89 -7.04 23.84 8.43
N VAL A 90 -7.58 23.64 7.22
CA VAL A 90 -7.65 24.73 6.23
C VAL A 90 -9.12 25.02 5.97
N TYR A 91 -9.49 26.31 5.95
CA TYR A 91 -10.85 26.91 6.00
C TYR A 91 -11.40 26.97 7.45
N PHE A 92 -11.41 28.11 8.15
CA PHE A 92 -11.89 29.43 7.76
C PHE A 92 -11.10 30.56 8.45
N VAL A 93 -10.57 31.51 7.67
CA VAL A 93 -10.48 32.91 8.11
C VAL A 93 -11.40 33.69 7.18
N SER A 94 -12.63 33.91 7.63
CA SER A 94 -13.57 34.83 6.99
C SER A 94 -13.20 36.26 7.43
N TYR A 95 -12.97 37.15 6.46
CA TYR A 95 -12.85 38.59 6.67
C TYR A 95 -14.24 39.24 6.84
#